data_AF-A0A965V7Z8-F1
#
_entry.id   AF-A0A965V7Z8-F1
#
_cell.length_a   1.000
_cell.length_b   1.000
_cell.length_c   1.000
_cell.angle_alpha   90.00
_cell.angle_beta   90.00
_cell.angle_gamma   90.00
#
_symmetry.space_group_name_H-M   'P 1'
#
loop_
_entity.id
_entity.type
_entity.pdbx_description
1 polymer ?
#
loop_
_entity_poly.entity_id
_entity_poly.type
_entity_poly.pdbx_seq_one_letter_code
_entity_poly.pdbx_strand_id
1 'polypeptide(L)'
;MVGVTDIKSLSGWILPDGTWQPAEEWWHVSALYDLKDQKPEFFPTALADALKTGDETSIRRAASEAGFIKISRQQFDLVAITIYQLRTLQKLVEYIDPEAEFMVLLEHGNRQKQLSVGRLLKLKSVQPIVC
;
A
#
# COMPACT_ATOMS: atom_id res chain seq x y z
N MET A 1 -22.84 8.67 8.21
CA MET A 1 -22.56 9.31 6.91
C MET A 1 -21.19 8.85 6.49
N VAL A 2 -21.10 7.92 5.54
CA VAL A 2 -19.82 7.52 4.95
C VAL A 2 -19.46 8.65 3.99
N GLY A 3 -18.48 9.47 4.36
CA GLY A 3 -18.03 10.57 3.50
C GLY A 3 -17.55 10.01 2.17
N VAL A 4 -17.88 10.67 1.08
CA VAL A 4 -17.30 10.35 -0.24
C VAL A 4 -15.78 10.52 -0.10
N THR A 5 -15.04 9.43 -0.16
CA THR A 5 -13.57 9.44 -0.13
C THR A 5 -13.08 9.80 -1.53
N ASP A 6 -12.44 10.96 -1.67
CA ASP A 6 -11.71 11.31 -2.90
C ASP A 6 -10.42 10.48 -2.94
N ILE A 7 -10.02 10.00 -4.12
CA ILE A 7 -8.73 9.35 -4.35
C ILE A 7 -7.57 10.19 -3.82
N LYS A 8 -7.67 11.53 -3.88
CA LYS A 8 -6.65 12.45 -3.36
C LYS A 8 -6.54 12.43 -1.83
N SER A 9 -7.57 11.97 -1.13
CA SER A 9 -7.58 11.83 0.32
C SER A 9 -7.12 10.45 0.80
N LEU A 10 -6.94 9.48 -0.11
CA LEU A 10 -6.52 8.14 0.25
C LEU A 10 -5.01 8.11 0.51
N SER A 11 -4.62 8.00 1.77
CA SER A 11 -3.21 7.96 2.17
C SER A 11 -3.03 7.06 3.39
N GLY A 12 -2.04 6.17 3.33
CA GLY A 12 -1.75 5.20 4.39
C GLY A 12 -1.10 3.91 3.90
N TRP A 13 -1.27 2.85 4.68
CA TRP A 13 -0.68 1.54 4.46
C TRP A 13 -1.74 0.44 4.48
N ILE A 14 -1.69 -0.49 3.52
CA ILE A 14 -2.32 -1.80 3.69
C ILE A 14 -1.25 -2.77 4.18
N LEU A 15 -1.53 -3.44 5.29
CA LEU A 15 -0.60 -4.35 5.97
C LEU A 15 -0.58 -5.72 5.26
N PRO A 16 0.40 -6.59 5.58
CA PRO A 16 0.47 -7.94 4.99
C PRO A 16 -0.80 -8.79 5.20
N ASP A 17 -1.51 -8.58 6.31
CA ASP A 17 -2.79 -9.24 6.63
C ASP A 17 -4.01 -8.62 5.93
N GLY A 18 -3.83 -7.53 5.19
CA GLY A 18 -4.90 -6.77 4.55
C GLY A 18 -5.54 -5.69 5.43
N THR A 19 -5.06 -5.44 6.65
CA THR A 19 -5.56 -4.34 7.49
C THR A 19 -5.22 -2.98 6.85
N TRP A 20 -6.16 -2.03 6.86
CA TRP A 20 -5.90 -0.64 6.48
C TRP A 20 -5.42 0.18 7.68
N GLN A 21 -4.34 0.93 7.49
CA GLN A 21 -3.80 1.89 8.46
C GLN A 21 -3.66 3.26 7.80
N PRO A 22 -4.59 4.20 8.05
CA PRO A 22 -4.52 5.53 7.47
C PRO A 22 -3.31 6.29 8.01
N ALA A 23 -2.67 7.08 7.16
CA ALA A 23 -1.61 8.00 7.56
C ALA A 23 -1.55 9.18 6.61
N GLU A 24 -1.23 10.36 7.14
CA GLU A 24 -0.98 11.54 6.32
C GLU A 24 0.20 11.31 5.36
N GLU A 25 0.16 11.94 4.19
CA GLU A 25 1.17 11.72 3.15
C GLU A 25 2.60 12.07 3.59
N TRP A 26 2.72 13.13 4.40
CA TRP A 26 3.98 13.58 4.99
C TRP A 26 4.39 12.76 6.22
N TRP A 27 3.55 11.81 6.67
CA TRP A 27 3.76 11.00 7.88
C TRP A 27 3.98 9.51 7.60
N HIS A 28 4.05 9.07 6.35
CA HIS A 28 4.11 7.63 6.03
C HIS A 28 5.25 6.87 6.70
N VAL A 29 6.46 7.45 6.73
CA VAL A 29 7.63 6.82 7.35
C VAL A 29 7.47 6.76 8.86
N SER A 30 7.08 7.86 9.49
CA SER A 30 6.82 7.92 10.92
C SER A 30 5.73 6.92 11.35
N ALA A 31 4.67 6.77 10.55
CA ALA A 31 3.63 5.79 10.78
C ALA A 31 4.16 4.34 10.80
N LEU A 32 5.25 4.03 10.08
CA LEU A 32 5.88 2.70 10.19
C LEU A 32 6.58 2.49 11.54
N TYR A 33 7.13 3.54 12.15
CA TYR A 33 7.67 3.45 13.51
C TYR A 33 6.54 3.18 14.51
N ASP A 34 5.43 3.93 14.40
CA ASP A 34 4.26 3.72 15.27
C ASP A 34 3.68 2.31 15.10
N LEU A 35 3.62 1.81 13.86
CA LEU A 35 3.12 0.47 13.56
C LEU A 35 4.06 -0.64 14.05
N LYS A 36 5.37 -0.40 14.08
CA LYS A 36 6.34 -1.36 14.61
C LYS A 36 6.09 -1.67 16.08
N ASP A 37 5.74 -0.64 16.86
CA ASP A 37 5.46 -0.81 18.29
C ASP A 37 4.09 -1.48 18.52
N GLN A 38 3.11 -1.22 17.65
CA GLN A 38 1.76 -1.78 17.75
C GLN A 38 1.64 -3.21 17.23
N LYS A 39 2.36 -3.53 16.14
CA LYS A 39 2.27 -4.80 15.40
C LYS A 39 3.66 -5.32 14.99
N PRO A 40 4.53 -5.64 15.95
CA PRO A 40 5.92 -6.04 15.67
C PRO A 40 6.02 -7.30 14.80
N GLU A 41 4.99 -8.14 14.76
CA GLU A 41 4.94 -9.36 13.95
C GLU A 41 5.05 -9.12 12.43
N PHE A 42 4.75 -7.90 11.97
CA PHE A 42 4.89 -7.52 10.55
C PHE A 42 6.25 -6.93 10.20
N PHE A 43 7.18 -6.83 11.15
CA PHE A 43 8.48 -6.17 10.97
C PHE A 43 9.61 -7.18 10.94
N PRO A 44 9.89 -7.83 9.79
CA PRO A 44 11.04 -8.71 9.65
C PRO A 44 12.34 -7.94 9.87
N THR A 45 13.42 -8.66 10.15
CA THR A 45 14.75 -8.09 10.45
C THR A 45 15.17 -7.02 9.45
N ALA A 46 14.98 -7.25 8.15
CA ALA A 46 15.35 -6.30 7.11
C ALA A 46 14.62 -4.95 7.23
N LEU A 47 13.31 -4.95 7.50
CA LEU A 47 12.53 -3.73 7.72
C LEU A 47 12.89 -3.09 9.06
N ALA A 48 13.07 -3.89 10.11
CA ALA A 48 13.48 -3.39 11.42
C ALA A 48 14.86 -2.70 11.37
N ASP A 49 15.77 -3.20 10.55
CA ASP A 49 17.09 -2.61 10.34
C ASP A 49 17.04 -1.37 9.45
N ALA A 50 16.23 -1.37 8.38
CA ALA A 50 16.00 -0.18 7.56
C ALA A 50 15.42 0.98 8.39
N LEU A 51 14.53 0.70 9.34
CA LEU A 51 14.03 1.72 10.27
C LEU A 51 15.10 2.26 11.22
N LYS A 52 16.17 1.51 11.51
CA LYS A 52 17.27 2.04 12.34
C LYS A 52 18.18 2.98 11.56
N THR A 53 18.35 2.75 10.25
CA THR A 53 19.22 3.60 9.42
C THR A 53 18.56 4.93 9.07
N GLY A 54 17.23 4.99 9.05
CA GLY A 54 16.47 6.22 8.78
C GLY A 54 16.44 6.64 7.31
N ASP A 55 17.02 5.83 6.40
CA ASP A 55 16.99 6.11 4.97
C ASP A 55 15.61 5.80 4.40
N GLU A 56 14.88 6.84 3.96
CA GLU A 56 13.50 6.71 3.48
C GLU A 56 13.38 5.75 2.29
N THR A 57 14.36 5.75 1.39
CA THR A 57 14.35 4.87 0.21
C THR A 57 14.45 3.41 0.64
N SER A 58 15.37 3.11 1.55
CA SER A 58 15.56 1.78 2.14
C SER A 58 14.36 1.33 2.96
N ILE A 59 13.76 2.22 3.75
CA ILE A 59 12.55 1.93 4.53
C ILE A 59 11.38 1.59 3.61
N ARG A 60 11.12 2.41 2.58
CA ARG A 60 10.03 2.18 1.63
C ARG A 60 10.21 0.85 0.90
N ARG A 61 11.44 0.56 0.46
CA ARG A 61 11.79 -0.70 -0.17
C ARG A 61 11.56 -1.88 0.76
N ALA A 62 12.14 -1.86 1.96
CA ALA A 62 12.01 -2.95 2.92
C ALA A 62 10.55 -3.17 3.35
N ALA A 63 9.74 -2.11 3.45
CA ALA A 63 8.32 -2.21 3.75
C ALA A 63 7.55 -2.91 2.61
N SER A 64 7.82 -2.53 1.36
CA SER A 64 7.23 -3.16 0.18
C SER A 64 7.63 -4.65 0.06
N GLU A 65 8.91 -4.96 0.32
CA GLU A 65 9.43 -6.33 0.39
C GLU A 65 8.82 -7.14 1.56
N ALA A 66 8.51 -6.50 2.68
CA ALA A 66 7.77 -7.09 3.80
C ALA A 66 6.26 -7.25 3.52
N GLY A 67 5.79 -6.83 2.34
CA GLY A 67 4.41 -6.98 1.90
C GLY A 67 3.48 -5.84 2.31
N PHE A 68 4.00 -4.71 2.78
CA PHE A 68 3.19 -3.51 2.97
C PHE A 68 2.89 -2.86 1.61
N ILE A 69 1.68 -2.35 1.45
CA ILE A 69 1.30 -1.54 0.28
C ILE A 69 1.17 -0.11 0.75
N LYS A 70 2.02 0.77 0.25
CA LYS A 70 1.88 2.21 0.47
C LYS A 70 0.82 2.75 -0.47
N ILE A 71 -0.10 3.53 0.06
CA ILE A 71 -1.05 4.31 -0.73
C ILE A 71 -0.80 5.79 -0.45
N SER A 72 -0.62 6.56 -1.51
CA SER A 72 -0.50 8.01 -1.43
C SER A 72 -1.22 8.64 -2.62
N ARG A 73 -2.38 9.24 -2.36
CA ARG A 73 -3.26 9.82 -3.38
C ARG A 73 -3.61 8.78 -4.45
N GLN A 74 -3.25 9.09 -5.69
CA GLN A 74 -3.45 8.26 -6.87
C GLN A 74 -2.30 7.27 -7.09
N GLN A 75 -1.51 6.95 -6.08
CA GLN A 75 -0.36 6.06 -6.24
C GLN A 75 -0.37 4.91 -5.23
N PHE A 76 -0.08 3.70 -5.72
CA PHE A 76 0.24 2.54 -4.90
C PHE A 76 1.70 2.12 -5.13
N ASP A 77 2.43 1.84 -4.06
CA ASP A 77 3.76 1.23 -4.12
C ASP A 77 3.69 -0.17 -3.50
N LEU A 78 3.95 -1.19 -4.30
CA LEU A 78 3.90 -2.60 -3.90
C LEU A 78 4.81 -3.49 -4.75
N VAL A 79 5.30 -4.59 -4.16
CA VAL A 79 5.96 -5.68 -4.87
C VAL A 79 4.95 -6.74 -5.33
N ALA A 80 4.06 -7.14 -4.44
CA ALA A 80 3.00 -8.10 -4.69
C ALA A 80 1.74 -7.73 -3.89
N ILE A 81 0.59 -8.29 -4.28
CA ILE A 81 -0.69 -8.07 -3.58
C ILE A 81 -1.36 -9.40 -3.28
N THR A 82 -1.77 -9.60 -2.02
CA THR A 82 -2.57 -10.76 -1.62
C THR A 82 -4.05 -10.53 -1.89
N ILE A 83 -4.87 -11.60 -1.84
CA ILE A 83 -6.32 -11.47 -1.97
C ILE A 83 -6.94 -10.59 -0.86
N TYR A 84 -6.40 -10.64 0.36
CA TYR A 84 -6.90 -9.84 1.48
C TYR A 84 -6.62 -8.35 1.26
N GLN A 85 -5.40 -8.03 0.83
CA GLN A 85 -5.02 -6.67 0.49
C GLN A 85 -5.80 -6.12 -0.71
N LEU A 86 -6.01 -6.95 -1.76
CA LEU A 86 -6.85 -6.56 -2.90
C LEU A 86 -8.29 -6.24 -2.47
N ARG A 87 -8.88 -7.06 -1.59
CA ARG A 87 -10.23 -6.80 -1.06
C ARG A 87 -10.30 -5.51 -0.26
N THR A 88 -9.31 -5.24 0.59
CA THR A 88 -9.24 -3.99 1.34
C THR A 88 -9.10 -2.80 0.39
N LEU A 89 -8.23 -2.91 -0.60
CA LEU A 89 -8.06 -1.88 -1.61
C LEU A 89 -9.35 -1.62 -2.39
N GLN A 90 -10.06 -2.66 -2.80
CA GLN A 90 -11.36 -2.55 -3.49
C GLN A 90 -12.41 -1.85 -2.62
N LYS A 91 -12.45 -2.12 -1.31
CA LYS A 91 -13.34 -1.42 -0.37
C LYS A 91 -12.99 0.06 -0.23
N LEU A 92 -11.70 0.38 -0.15
CA LEU A 92 -11.24 1.78 -0.01
C LEU A 92 -11.64 2.66 -1.20
N VAL A 93 -11.80 2.05 -2.38
CA VAL A 93 -12.09 2.77 -3.63
C VAL A 93 -13.52 2.58 -4.13
N GLU A 94 -14.40 1.91 -3.37
CA GLU A 94 -15.74 1.51 -3.86
C GLU A 94 -16.65 2.69 -4.19
N TYR A 95 -16.39 3.86 -3.58
CA TYR A 95 -17.13 5.10 -3.80
C TYR A 95 -16.38 6.13 -4.66
N ILE A 96 -15.22 5.75 -5.22
CA ILE A 96 -14.45 6.60 -6.12
C ILE A 96 -14.99 6.45 -7.54
N ASP A 97 -14.94 7.52 -8.34
CA ASP A 97 -15.28 7.50 -9.76
C ASP A 97 -14.57 6.33 -10.48
N PRO A 98 -15.30 5.40 -11.11
CA PRO A 98 -14.72 4.26 -11.83
C PRO A 98 -13.72 4.65 -12.94
N GLU A 99 -13.82 5.87 -13.48
CA GLU A 99 -12.91 6.39 -14.51
C GLU A 99 -11.65 7.04 -13.91
N ALA A 100 -11.60 7.28 -12.60
CA ALA A 100 -10.38 7.74 -11.95
C ALA A 100 -9.29 6.66 -12.02
N GLU A 101 -8.03 7.09 -12.04
CA GLU A 101 -6.89 6.22 -12.23
C GLU A 101 -5.92 6.26 -11.04
N PHE A 102 -5.35 5.09 -10.76
CA PHE A 102 -4.19 4.94 -9.91
C PHE A 102 -2.96 4.59 -10.75
N MET A 103 -1.84 5.19 -10.38
CA MET A 103 -0.51 4.78 -10.77
C MET A 103 -0.04 3.67 -9.83
N VAL A 104 0.24 2.50 -10.39
CA VAL A 104 0.84 1.37 -9.68
C VAL A 104 2.34 1.42 -9.93
N LEU A 105 3.11 1.66 -8.87
CA LEU A 105 4.55 1.49 -8.87
C LEU A 105 4.87 0.05 -8.50
N LEU A 106 5.53 -0.66 -9.42
CA LEU A 106 5.97 -2.04 -9.27
C LEU A 106 7.50 -2.08 -9.22
N GLU A 107 8.05 -3.11 -8.59
CA GLU A 107 9.50 -3.37 -8.57
C GLU A 107 10.29 -2.16 -8.07
N HIS A 108 9.84 -1.54 -6.96
CA HIS A 108 10.46 -0.35 -6.34
C HIS A 108 10.43 0.90 -7.22
N GLY A 109 9.40 1.05 -8.05
CA GLY A 109 9.22 2.19 -8.95
C GLY A 109 9.92 2.05 -10.29
N ASN A 110 10.58 0.91 -10.56
CA ASN A 110 11.19 0.62 -11.86
C ASN A 110 10.15 0.39 -12.96
N ARG A 111 8.94 -0.03 -12.59
CA ARG A 111 7.83 -0.22 -13.50
C ARG A 111 6.62 0.56 -13.03
N GLN A 112 5.90 1.16 -13.98
CA GLN A 112 4.70 1.93 -13.72
C GLN A 112 3.57 1.45 -14.61
N LYS A 113 2.37 1.32 -14.05
CA LYS A 113 1.15 1.01 -14.79
C LYS A 113 0.02 1.90 -14.31
N GLN A 114 -0.84 2.31 -15.23
CA GLN A 114 -2.11 2.94 -14.89
C GLN A 114 -3.20 1.88 -14.75
N LEU A 115 -4.00 2.00 -13.71
CA LEU A 115 -5.13 1.13 -13.42
C LEU A 115 -6.33 2.00 -13.03
N SER A 116 -7.40 1.94 -13.82
CA SER A 116 -8.65 2.61 -13.44
C SER A 116 -9.32 1.92 -12.27
N VAL A 117 -10.05 2.69 -11.46
CA VAL A 117 -10.84 2.18 -10.33
C VAL A 117 -11.81 1.10 -10.80
N GLY A 118 -12.49 1.32 -11.93
CA GLY A 118 -13.41 0.34 -12.51
C GLY A 118 -12.75 -0.99 -12.88
N ARG A 119 -11.46 -0.98 -13.28
CA ARG A 119 -10.70 -2.21 -13.50
C ARG A 119 -10.29 -2.86 -12.18
N LEU A 120 -9.80 -2.07 -11.23
CA LEU A 120 -9.41 -2.53 -9.89
C LEU A 120 -10.56 -3.26 -9.17
N LEU A 121 -11.79 -2.72 -9.24
CA LEU A 121 -12.99 -3.34 -8.67
C LEU A 121 -13.37 -4.68 -9.30
N LYS A 122 -12.93 -4.94 -10.54
CA LYS A 122 -13.19 -6.19 -11.28
C LYS A 122 -12.08 -7.23 -11.13
N LEU A 123 -10.92 -6.85 -10.57
CA LEU A 123 -9.82 -7.78 -10.38
C LEU A 123 -10.23 -8.91 -9.42
N LYS A 124 -9.97 -10.14 -9.86
CA LYS A 124 -9.93 -11.32 -9.01
C LYS A 124 -8.46 -11.60 -8.70
N SER A 125 -8.14 -12.05 -7.49
CA SER A 125 -6.75 -12.27 -7.04
C SER A 125 -5.88 -12.90 -8.14
N VAL A 126 -4.71 -12.29 -8.36
CA VAL A 126 -3.64 -12.89 -9.14
C VAL A 126 -2.87 -13.80 -8.17
N GLN A 127 -2.69 -15.06 -8.51
CA GLN A 127 -1.76 -15.92 -7.77
C GLN A 127 -0.36 -15.28 -7.84
N PRO A 128 0.46 -15.33 -6.76
CA PRO A 128 1.85 -14.90 -6.86
C PRO A 128 2.52 -15.70 -7.99
N ILE A 129 3.13 -15.00 -8.94
CA ILE A 129 4.04 -15.63 -9.89
C ILE A 129 5.27 -16.02 -9.06
N VAL A 130 5.28 -17.27 -8.59
CA VAL A 130 6.49 -17.90 -8.06
C VAL A 130 7.30 -18.32 -9.29
N CYS A 131 8.35 -17.55 -9.58
CA CYS A 131 9.41 -17.97 -10.49
C CYS A 131 10.37 -18.90 -9.73
#